data_AF-U6L8A2-F1
#
_entry.id   AF-U6L8A2-F1
#
_cell.length_a   1.000
_cell.length_b   1.000
_cell.length_c   1.000
_cell.angle_alpha   90.00
_cell.angle_beta   90.00
_cell.angle_gamma   90.00
#
_symmetry.space_group_name_H-M   'P 1'
#
loop_
_entity.id
_entity.type
_entity.pdbx_description
1 polymer ?
#
loop_
_entity_poly.entity_id
_entity_poly.type
_entity_poly.pdbx_seq_one_letter_code
_entity_poly.pdbx_strand_id
1 'polypeptide(L)'
;MVRLGCSNPQARTATELFPARELTVTSGSQMALELARPLAERFLHFVNKTGSPYHSVQAVADILTNADFVELNERTKWNVERGGKFFVRRNNSCIAAFVVGERFGLDGTGGFCVTATHTDSPCLRLRPRAFAEKEGYHMGNVECYGGGLWHTWFDRGLGMAGKVTFRVGDKVEERLLHIAKPLFFLPNLAIHLRTAEEIGAFKINKEQHLQPILCSAIAEQLSQGNEGEKHETEDEAQRLPPALQRLVTQ
;
A
#
# COMPACT_ATOMS: atom_id res chain seq x y z
N MET A 1 7.83 6.48 2.54
CA MET A 1 7.36 6.59 1.13
C MET A 1 5.88 6.24 1.07
N VAL A 2 5.09 7.05 0.36
CA VAL A 2 3.63 6.97 0.31
C VAL A 2 3.16 6.88 -1.14
N ARG A 3 2.25 5.93 -1.43
CA ARG A 3 1.68 5.71 -2.76
C ARG A 3 0.19 5.98 -2.78
N LEU A 4 -0.33 6.31 -3.95
CA LEU A 4 -1.76 6.37 -4.21
C LEU A 4 -2.25 5.00 -4.69
N GLY A 5 -3.47 4.65 -4.35
CA GLY A 5 -4.09 3.37 -4.75
C GLY A 5 -5.59 3.50 -4.84
N CYS A 6 -6.25 2.65 -5.62
CA CYS A 6 -7.71 2.68 -5.72
C CYS A 6 -8.35 2.42 -4.35
N SER A 7 -9.25 3.30 -3.93
CA SER A 7 -10.07 3.10 -2.74
C SER A 7 -11.05 1.94 -2.95
N ASN A 8 -11.17 1.03 -1.98
CA ASN A 8 -12.23 0.01 -1.97
C ASN A 8 -13.17 0.28 -0.78
N PRO A 9 -14.38 0.81 -1.00
CA PRO A 9 -15.29 1.21 0.07
C PRO A 9 -15.96 0.05 0.85
N GLN A 10 -15.63 -1.22 0.56
CA GLN A 10 -16.32 -2.40 1.11
C GLN A 10 -15.45 -3.32 2.00
N ALA A 11 -14.53 -2.78 2.80
CA ALA A 11 -13.76 -3.59 3.75
C ALA A 11 -14.57 -3.88 5.04
N ARG A 12 -15.10 -5.10 5.20
CA ARG A 12 -15.67 -5.59 6.48
C ARG A 12 -14.60 -6.26 7.35
N THR A 13 -14.79 -6.21 8.68
CA THR A 13 -13.86 -6.71 9.71
C THR A 13 -13.81 -8.24 9.82
N ALA A 14 -12.66 -8.76 10.24
CA ALA A 14 -12.22 -10.16 10.07
C ALA A 14 -12.77 -11.19 11.10
N THR A 15 -13.62 -10.80 12.06
CA THR A 15 -13.90 -11.66 13.22
C THR A 15 -15.18 -12.50 13.13
N GLU A 16 -15.97 -12.40 12.05
CA GLU A 16 -17.26 -13.13 11.95
C GLU A 16 -17.29 -14.26 10.91
N LEU A 17 -16.17 -14.60 10.26
CA LEU A 17 -16.19 -15.48 9.09
C LEU A 17 -15.62 -16.89 9.39
N PHE A 18 -16.46 -17.65 10.09
CA PHE A 18 -16.73 -19.10 9.90
C PHE A 18 -16.01 -20.15 10.77
N PRO A 19 -16.79 -21.02 11.47
CA PRO A 19 -16.30 -22.25 12.09
C PRO A 19 -16.16 -23.39 11.06
N ALA A 20 -15.43 -24.44 11.43
CA ALA A 20 -15.25 -25.65 10.62
C ALA A 20 -16.61 -26.29 10.27
N ARG A 21 -16.90 -26.49 8.99
CA ARG A 21 -18.06 -27.24 8.50
C ARG A 21 -17.62 -28.55 7.86
N GLU A 22 -18.32 -29.62 8.21
CA GLU A 22 -18.22 -30.94 7.58
C GLU A 22 -18.72 -30.86 6.13
N LEU A 23 -17.89 -31.30 5.18
CA LEU A 23 -18.20 -31.32 3.75
C LEU A 23 -18.84 -32.66 3.37
N THR A 24 -20.11 -32.65 2.96
CA THR A 24 -20.78 -33.79 2.33
C THR A 24 -20.45 -33.87 0.84
N VAL A 25 -20.19 -35.08 0.34
CA VAL A 25 -19.69 -35.36 -1.01
C VAL A 25 -20.61 -34.84 -2.11
N THR A 26 -20.12 -33.86 -2.89
CA THR A 26 -20.70 -33.44 -4.18
C THR A 26 -19.65 -33.65 -5.29
N SER A 27 -20.10 -33.59 -6.55
CA SER A 27 -19.29 -33.86 -7.75
C SER A 27 -17.94 -33.12 -7.75
N GLY A 28 -16.93 -33.68 -8.41
CA GLY A 28 -15.54 -33.18 -8.33
C GLY A 28 -15.34 -31.69 -8.67
N SER A 29 -16.20 -31.10 -9.52
CA SER A 29 -16.16 -29.67 -9.84
C SER A 29 -16.74 -28.78 -8.73
N GLN A 30 -17.79 -29.25 -8.06
CA GLN A 30 -18.43 -28.55 -6.95
C GLN A 30 -17.53 -28.54 -5.71
N MET A 31 -16.87 -29.67 -5.44
CA MET A 31 -15.87 -29.79 -4.36
C MET A 31 -14.64 -28.89 -4.60
N ALA A 32 -14.16 -28.77 -5.83
CA ALA A 32 -13.05 -27.87 -6.17
C ALA A 32 -13.41 -26.39 -5.95
N LEU A 33 -14.64 -26.00 -6.31
CA LEU A 33 -15.13 -24.63 -6.11
C LEU A 33 -15.30 -24.29 -4.61
N GLU A 34 -15.80 -25.23 -3.82
CA GLU A 34 -15.93 -25.08 -2.37
C GLU A 34 -14.58 -24.91 -1.68
N LEU A 35 -13.53 -25.59 -2.15
CA LEU A 35 -12.15 -25.43 -1.65
C LEU A 35 -11.49 -24.12 -2.12
N ALA A 36 -11.77 -23.69 -3.36
CA ALA A 36 -11.16 -22.49 -3.94
C ALA A 36 -11.72 -21.17 -3.37
N ARG A 37 -13.01 -21.14 -3.00
CA ARG A 37 -13.68 -19.92 -2.53
C ARG A 37 -13.03 -19.32 -1.28
N PRO A 38 -12.77 -20.07 -0.19
CA PRO A 38 -12.08 -19.51 0.99
C PRO A 38 -10.66 -19.01 0.67
N LEU A 39 -9.96 -19.65 -0.27
CA LEU A 39 -8.63 -19.19 -0.71
C LEU A 39 -8.72 -17.84 -1.42
N ALA A 40 -9.68 -17.68 -2.34
CA ALA A 40 -9.93 -16.43 -3.04
C ALA A 40 -10.36 -15.31 -2.08
N GLU A 41 -11.22 -15.59 -1.12
CA GLU A 41 -11.66 -14.63 -0.10
C GLU A 41 -10.50 -14.15 0.78
N ARG A 42 -9.65 -15.08 1.25
CA ARG A 42 -8.42 -14.72 1.98
C ARG A 42 -7.48 -13.86 1.14
N PHE A 43 -7.32 -14.19 -0.14
CA PHE A 43 -6.51 -13.39 -1.06
C PHE A 43 -7.08 -11.99 -1.27
N LEU A 44 -8.39 -11.84 -1.48
CA LEU A 44 -9.04 -10.54 -1.60
C LEU A 44 -8.90 -9.71 -0.32
N HIS A 45 -9.06 -10.34 0.85
CA HIS A 45 -8.82 -9.67 2.12
C HIS A 45 -7.38 -9.17 2.25
N PHE A 46 -6.40 -10.02 1.90
CA PHE A 46 -4.99 -9.65 1.87
C PHE A 46 -4.77 -8.43 0.97
N VAL A 47 -5.20 -8.49 -0.30
CA VAL A 47 -5.01 -7.42 -1.28
C VAL A 47 -5.65 -6.10 -0.82
N ASN A 48 -6.88 -6.15 -0.28
CA ASN A 48 -7.58 -4.96 0.22
C ASN A 48 -6.91 -4.35 1.45
N LYS A 49 -6.31 -5.16 2.32
CA LYS A 49 -5.57 -4.69 3.50
C LYS A 49 -4.19 -4.13 3.11
N THR A 50 -3.58 -4.65 2.04
CA THR A 50 -2.20 -4.33 1.66
C THR A 50 -2.12 -3.22 0.63
N GLY A 51 -2.24 -1.99 1.13
CA GLY A 51 -2.17 -0.78 0.33
C GLY A 51 -0.78 -0.38 -0.16
N SER A 52 0.31 -1.02 0.27
CA SER A 52 1.71 -0.75 -0.16
C SER A 52 2.64 -1.95 0.13
N PRO A 53 3.87 -2.00 -0.42
CA PRO A 53 4.83 -3.09 -0.10
C PRO A 53 5.06 -3.24 1.41
N TYR A 54 5.09 -2.12 2.14
CA TYR A 54 5.20 -2.12 3.59
C TYR A 54 4.03 -2.81 4.30
N HIS A 55 2.80 -2.59 3.83
CA HIS A 55 1.62 -3.27 4.36
C HIS A 55 1.62 -4.76 3.98
N SER A 56 2.08 -5.10 2.77
CA SER A 56 2.24 -6.50 2.36
C SER A 56 3.20 -7.25 3.27
N VAL A 57 4.37 -6.66 3.56
CA VAL A 57 5.34 -7.25 4.49
C VAL A 57 4.77 -7.36 5.90
N GLN A 58 4.08 -6.32 6.40
CA GLN A 58 3.46 -6.39 7.72
C GLN A 58 2.41 -7.50 7.78
N ALA A 59 1.53 -7.61 6.78
CA ALA A 59 0.50 -8.66 6.74
C ALA A 59 1.12 -10.07 6.67
N VAL A 60 2.20 -10.26 5.90
CA VAL A 60 2.91 -11.54 5.86
C VAL A 60 3.61 -11.83 7.20
N ALA A 61 4.21 -10.82 7.84
CA ALA A 61 4.81 -10.98 9.17
C ALA A 61 3.75 -11.38 10.22
N ASP A 62 2.56 -10.78 10.19
CA ASP A 62 1.44 -11.17 11.06
C ASP A 62 1.03 -12.63 10.83
N ILE A 63 0.92 -13.05 9.56
CA ILE A 63 0.61 -14.45 9.18
C ILE A 63 1.68 -15.42 9.70
N LEU A 64 2.96 -15.08 9.53
CA LEU A 64 4.08 -15.92 9.96
C LEU A 64 4.15 -16.00 11.49
N THR A 65 3.93 -14.90 12.18
CA THR A 65 3.88 -14.85 13.65
C THR A 65 2.75 -15.72 14.19
N ASN A 66 1.57 -15.67 13.57
CA ASN A 66 0.44 -16.53 13.91
C ASN A 66 0.66 -18.03 13.56
N ALA A 67 1.72 -18.34 12.81
CA ALA A 67 2.13 -19.70 12.46
C ALA A 67 3.38 -20.16 13.24
N ASP A 68 3.70 -19.48 14.34
CA ASP A 68 4.81 -19.73 15.26
C ASP A 68 6.20 -19.54 14.65
N PHE A 69 6.32 -18.66 13.65
CA PHE A 69 7.64 -18.24 13.18
C PHE A 69 8.23 -17.17 14.11
N VAL A 70 9.53 -17.28 14.37
CA VAL A 70 10.28 -16.31 15.16
C VAL A 70 10.87 -15.23 14.24
N GLU A 71 10.61 -13.96 14.55
CA GLU A 71 11.26 -12.84 13.86
C GLU A 71 12.72 -12.72 14.29
N LEU A 72 13.63 -12.72 13.31
CA LEU A 72 15.05 -12.51 13.51
C LEU A 72 15.41 -11.04 13.22
N ASN A 73 16.23 -10.47 14.10
CA ASN A 73 16.81 -9.14 13.88
C ASN A 73 18.13 -9.27 13.11
N GLU A 74 18.17 -8.70 11.90
CA GLU A 74 19.34 -8.72 11.02
C GLU A 74 20.61 -8.10 11.63
N ARG A 75 20.46 -7.25 12.65
CA ARG A 75 21.59 -6.59 13.35
C ARG A 75 22.20 -7.41 14.48
N THR A 76 21.60 -8.55 14.82
CA THR A 76 22.04 -9.39 15.93
C THR A 76 22.43 -10.77 15.45
N LYS A 77 23.29 -11.48 16.20
CA LYS A 77 23.61 -12.88 15.92
C LYS A 77 22.35 -13.73 16.04
N TRP A 78 22.09 -14.57 15.03
CA TRP A 78 20.94 -15.46 15.02
C TRP A 78 21.24 -16.77 15.76
N ASN A 79 20.27 -17.26 16.50
CA ASN A 79 20.24 -18.63 17.00
C ASN A 79 19.23 -19.42 16.16
N VAL A 80 19.71 -20.11 15.13
CA VAL A 80 18.89 -20.88 14.20
C VAL A 80 19.05 -22.36 14.51
N GLU A 81 17.93 -23.00 14.83
CA GLU A 81 17.89 -24.40 15.25
C GLU A 81 17.14 -25.25 14.24
N ARG A 82 17.48 -26.55 14.18
CA ARG A 82 16.78 -27.53 13.35
C ARG A 82 15.38 -27.74 13.90
N GLY A 83 14.39 -27.90 13.01
CA GLY A 83 12.98 -27.88 13.36
C GLY A 83 12.40 -26.47 13.57
N GLY A 84 13.24 -25.43 13.63
CA GLY A 84 12.81 -24.06 13.86
C GLY A 84 12.20 -23.37 12.63
N LYS A 85 11.34 -22.38 12.88
CA LYS A 85 10.67 -21.53 11.89
C LYS A 85 11.05 -20.08 12.12
N PHE A 86 11.56 -19.41 11.10
CA PHE A 86 12.13 -18.06 11.26
C PHE A 86 11.76 -17.16 10.10
N PHE A 87 11.70 -15.85 10.35
CA PHE A 87 11.63 -14.85 9.28
C PHE A 87 12.43 -13.60 9.63
N VAL A 88 12.83 -12.87 8.60
CA VAL A 88 13.55 -11.60 8.71
C VAL A 88 12.94 -10.57 7.77
N ARG A 89 12.88 -9.32 8.22
CA ARG A 89 12.43 -8.17 7.42
C ARG A 89 13.59 -7.23 7.15
N ARG A 90 13.64 -6.69 5.94
CA ARG A 90 14.58 -5.63 5.54
C ARG A 90 13.82 -4.44 5.00
N ASN A 91 14.13 -3.25 5.53
CA ASN A 91 13.46 -1.96 5.22
C ASN A 91 11.93 -1.96 5.46
N ASN A 92 11.40 -3.02 6.09
CA ASN A 92 9.97 -3.33 6.17
C ASN A 92 9.29 -3.43 4.78
N SER A 93 10.03 -3.59 3.69
CA SER A 93 9.49 -3.75 2.33
C SER A 93 9.86 -5.08 1.67
N CYS A 94 10.80 -5.81 2.26
CA CYS A 94 11.18 -7.17 1.89
C CYS A 94 11.06 -8.08 3.12
N ILE A 95 10.64 -9.32 2.91
CA ILE A 95 10.53 -10.35 3.93
C ILE A 95 11.03 -11.68 3.37
N ALA A 96 11.79 -12.40 4.16
CA ALA A 96 12.22 -13.76 3.87
C ALA A 96 11.84 -14.65 5.06
N ALA A 97 11.18 -15.77 4.80
CA ALA A 97 10.81 -16.75 5.80
C ALA A 97 11.37 -18.11 5.42
N PHE A 98 11.78 -18.89 6.42
CA PHE A 98 12.37 -20.21 6.21
C PHE A 98 12.05 -21.14 7.38
N VAL A 99 12.00 -22.43 7.07
CA VAL A 99 11.87 -23.52 8.05
C VAL A 99 13.09 -24.41 7.91
N VAL A 100 13.76 -24.68 9.02
CA VAL A 100 14.93 -25.56 9.04
C VAL A 100 14.46 -26.98 9.28
N GLY A 101 14.69 -27.89 8.33
CA GLY A 101 14.34 -29.29 8.50
C GLY A 101 15.10 -29.93 9.66
N GLU A 102 14.46 -30.84 10.40
CA GLU A 102 15.05 -31.51 11.57
C GLU A 102 16.36 -32.24 11.24
N ARG A 103 16.45 -32.80 10.04
CA ARG A 103 17.62 -33.55 9.55
C ARG A 103 18.61 -32.73 8.72
N PHE A 104 18.37 -31.43 8.54
CA PHE A 104 19.17 -30.58 7.65
C PHE A 104 20.67 -30.63 8.02
N GLY A 105 21.51 -31.25 7.18
CA GLY A 105 22.95 -31.36 7.42
C GLY A 105 23.35 -32.35 8.52
N LEU A 106 22.51 -33.32 8.92
CA LEU A 106 22.92 -34.39 9.87
C LEU A 106 23.90 -35.39 9.24
N ASP A 107 23.69 -35.73 7.97
CA ASP A 107 24.43 -36.74 7.22
C ASP A 107 25.39 -36.12 6.18
N GLY A 108 25.74 -34.84 6.39
CA GLY A 108 26.51 -34.06 5.43
C GLY A 108 25.71 -33.64 4.19
N THR A 109 24.40 -33.92 4.14
CA THR A 109 23.52 -33.50 3.03
C THR A 109 22.57 -32.38 3.46
N GLY A 110 22.31 -31.44 2.56
CA GLY A 110 21.42 -30.32 2.80
C GLY A 110 21.12 -29.56 1.51
N GLY A 111 19.94 -28.96 1.42
CA GLY A 111 19.53 -28.18 0.27
C GLY A 111 18.45 -27.18 0.64
N PHE A 112 18.25 -26.19 -0.23
CA PHE A 112 17.23 -25.17 -0.06
C PHE A 112 16.14 -25.37 -1.11
N CYS A 113 14.89 -25.48 -0.66
CA CYS A 113 13.72 -25.35 -1.51
C CYS A 113 13.22 -23.90 -1.40
N VAL A 114 13.39 -23.12 -2.47
CA VAL A 114 13.13 -21.68 -2.44
C VAL A 114 12.00 -21.35 -3.40
N THR A 115 10.98 -20.66 -2.90
CA THR A 115 9.99 -19.95 -3.71
C THR A 115 10.17 -18.46 -3.49
N ALA A 116 10.22 -17.69 -4.58
CA ALA A 116 10.43 -16.25 -4.53
C ALA A 116 9.31 -15.52 -5.28
N THR A 117 8.88 -14.40 -4.71
CA THR A 117 7.93 -13.46 -5.29
C THR A 117 8.37 -12.03 -4.91
N HIS A 118 7.64 -11.00 -5.36
CA HIS A 118 7.91 -9.61 -5.00
C HIS A 118 6.68 -8.96 -4.35
N THR A 119 6.91 -7.96 -3.49
CA THR A 119 5.88 -7.32 -2.65
C THR A 119 5.30 -6.03 -3.25
N ASP A 120 5.88 -5.56 -4.35
CA ASP A 120 5.55 -4.30 -4.98
C ASP A 120 4.72 -4.46 -6.25
N SER A 121 4.14 -3.34 -6.71
CA SER A 121 3.34 -3.29 -7.92
C SER A 121 3.47 -1.90 -8.53
N PRO A 122 3.31 -1.76 -9.86
CA PRO A 122 3.31 -0.45 -10.49
C PRO A 122 2.27 0.49 -9.85
N CYS A 123 2.68 1.72 -9.55
CA CYS A 123 1.82 2.68 -8.85
C CYS A 123 2.25 4.13 -9.06
N LEU A 124 1.36 5.06 -8.70
CA LEU A 124 1.70 6.47 -8.52
C LEU A 124 2.21 6.67 -7.09
N ARG A 125 3.43 7.21 -6.95
CA ARG A 125 4.03 7.51 -5.64
C ARG A 125 4.14 9.01 -5.46
N LEU A 126 3.86 9.51 -4.27
CA LEU A 126 4.05 10.93 -3.97
C LEU A 126 5.54 11.27 -4.01
N ARG A 127 5.90 12.33 -4.74
CA ARG A 127 7.27 12.86 -4.76
C ARG A 127 7.63 13.50 -3.39
N PRO A 128 8.92 13.68 -3.06
CA PRO A 128 9.31 14.36 -1.82
C PRO A 128 8.69 15.76 -1.69
N ARG A 129 8.62 16.51 -2.80
CA ARG A 129 7.85 17.77 -2.91
C ARG A 129 6.55 17.48 -3.64
N ALA A 130 5.59 16.95 -2.89
CA ALA A 130 4.38 16.33 -3.42
C ALA A 130 3.23 17.29 -3.72
N PHE A 131 3.26 18.56 -3.30
CA PHE A 131 2.08 19.42 -3.41
C PHE A 131 2.40 20.67 -4.23
N ALA A 132 1.47 21.02 -5.10
CA ALA A 132 1.49 22.22 -5.91
C ALA A 132 0.06 22.74 -6.09
N GLU A 133 -0.07 24.04 -6.33
CA GLU A 133 -1.35 24.65 -6.71
C GLU A 133 -1.33 25.01 -8.19
N LYS A 134 -2.43 24.73 -8.89
CA LYS A 134 -2.62 25.12 -10.30
C LYS A 134 -4.10 25.30 -10.60
N GLU A 135 -4.46 26.37 -11.32
CA GLU A 135 -5.85 26.70 -11.67
C GLU A 135 -6.82 26.69 -10.47
N GLY A 136 -6.37 27.09 -9.27
CA GLY A 136 -7.20 27.09 -8.05
C GLY A 136 -7.43 25.71 -7.41
N TYR A 137 -6.64 24.69 -7.80
CA TYR A 137 -6.67 23.36 -7.21
C TYR A 137 -5.33 22.99 -6.59
N HIS A 138 -5.37 22.37 -5.41
CA HIS A 138 -4.24 21.67 -4.83
C HIS A 138 -4.10 20.29 -5.48
N MET A 139 -2.92 20.02 -6.02
CA MET A 139 -2.61 18.80 -6.76
C MET A 139 -1.47 18.02 -6.07
N GLY A 140 -1.47 16.71 -6.29
CA GLY A 140 -0.41 15.79 -5.88
C GLY A 140 0.58 15.54 -7.01
N ASN A 141 1.82 16.00 -6.85
CA ASN A 141 2.94 15.62 -7.69
C ASN A 141 3.35 14.18 -7.41
N VAL A 142 3.25 13.34 -8.44
CA VAL A 142 3.55 11.91 -8.35
C VAL A 142 4.70 11.51 -9.27
N GLU A 143 5.33 10.39 -8.95
CA GLU A 143 6.23 9.65 -9.81
C GLU A 143 5.57 8.33 -10.24
N CYS A 144 5.83 7.92 -11.48
CA CYS A 144 5.43 6.63 -12.00
C CYS A 144 6.43 5.56 -11.54
N TYR A 145 6.00 4.67 -10.64
CA TYR A 145 6.80 3.52 -10.23
C TYR A 145 6.46 2.30 -11.08
N GLY A 146 7.45 1.73 -11.76
CA GLY A 146 7.29 0.52 -12.60
C GLY A 146 6.65 0.78 -13.97
N GLY A 147 6.23 -0.30 -14.65
CA GLY A 147 5.63 -0.29 -15.99
C GLY A 147 4.10 -0.29 -15.98
N GLY A 148 3.48 0.69 -15.30
CA GLY A 148 2.03 0.73 -15.14
C GLY A 148 1.25 1.05 -16.42
N LEU A 149 0.02 0.54 -16.51
CA LEU A 149 -0.98 0.96 -17.49
C LEU A 149 -1.64 2.26 -17.01
N TRP A 150 -0.94 3.38 -17.19
CA TRP A 150 -1.30 4.67 -16.53
C TRP A 150 -2.68 5.20 -16.90
N HIS A 151 -3.18 4.89 -18.09
CA HIS A 151 -4.55 5.26 -18.49
C HIS A 151 -5.62 4.69 -17.56
N THR A 152 -5.36 3.55 -16.92
CA THR A 152 -6.31 2.91 -15.98
C THR A 152 -6.42 3.64 -14.64
N TRP A 153 -5.51 4.59 -14.35
CA TRP A 153 -5.51 5.37 -13.12
C TRP A 153 -6.40 6.61 -13.19
N PHE A 154 -6.77 7.04 -14.39
CA PHE A 154 -7.69 8.15 -14.60
C PHE A 154 -9.11 7.77 -14.14
N ASP A 155 -9.86 8.79 -13.72
CA ASP A 155 -11.25 8.72 -13.26
C ASP A 155 -11.48 7.74 -12.10
N ARG A 156 -10.47 7.57 -11.24
CA ARG A 156 -10.55 6.76 -10.03
C ARG A 156 -10.39 7.59 -8.78
N GLY A 157 -11.19 7.27 -7.77
CA GLY A 157 -10.98 7.74 -6.40
C GLY A 157 -9.78 7.02 -5.78
N LEU A 158 -8.68 7.75 -5.59
CA LEU A 158 -7.42 7.22 -5.08
C LEU A 158 -7.29 7.50 -3.58
N GLY A 159 -7.20 6.44 -2.78
CA GLY A 159 -6.69 6.50 -1.42
C GLY A 159 -5.17 6.60 -1.38
N MET A 160 -4.61 6.53 -0.18
CA MET A 160 -3.19 6.73 0.06
C MET A 160 -2.65 5.69 1.05
N ALA A 161 -1.52 5.06 0.76
CA ALA A 161 -0.91 4.07 1.63
C ALA A 161 0.61 4.07 1.57
N GLY A 162 1.26 3.88 2.71
CA GLY A 162 2.72 3.75 2.75
C GLY A 162 3.30 3.82 4.15
N LYS A 163 4.54 4.29 4.23
CA LYS A 163 5.30 4.46 5.46
C LYS A 163 5.67 5.93 5.64
N VAL A 164 5.39 6.48 6.80
CA VAL A 164 5.85 7.81 7.23
C VAL A 164 6.96 7.65 8.25
N THR A 165 7.93 8.55 8.19
CA THR A 165 9.06 8.61 9.11
C THR A 165 9.06 10.00 9.73
N PHE A 166 9.06 10.07 11.06
CA PHE A 166 8.97 11.33 11.79
C PHE A 166 9.82 11.28 13.06
N ARG A 167 10.14 12.46 13.59
CA ARG A 167 10.94 12.61 14.80
C ARG A 167 10.03 12.63 16.04
N VAL A 168 10.40 11.87 17.06
CA VAL A 168 9.78 11.85 18.38
C VAL A 168 10.88 12.09 19.42
N GLY A 169 10.98 13.32 19.93
CA GLY A 169 12.14 13.76 20.72
C GLY A 169 13.43 13.62 19.92
N ASP A 170 14.41 12.88 20.45
CA ASP A 170 15.69 12.61 19.78
C ASP A 170 15.66 11.32 18.93
N LYS A 171 14.51 10.64 18.82
CA LYS A 171 14.37 9.39 18.08
C LYS A 171 13.68 9.60 16.75
N VAL A 172 14.00 8.75 15.79
CA VAL A 172 13.27 8.63 14.51
C VAL A 172 12.37 7.41 14.60
N GLU A 173 11.07 7.62 14.39
CA GLU A 173 10.06 6.57 14.36
C GLU A 173 9.48 6.40 12.95
N GLU A 174 9.02 5.18 12.68
CA GLU A 174 8.29 4.84 11.46
C GLU A 174 6.87 4.38 11.82
N ARG A 175 5.89 4.79 11.02
CA ARG A 175 4.50 4.28 11.09
C ARG A 175 3.98 3.98 9.70
N LEU A 176 3.10 2.99 9.63
CA LEU A 176 2.33 2.70 8.42
C LEU A 176 1.08 3.58 8.40
N LEU A 177 0.82 4.19 7.24
CA LEU A 177 -0.35 5.01 6.98
C LEU A 177 -1.19 4.32 5.90
N HIS A 178 -2.47 4.12 6.14
CA HIS A 178 -3.42 3.62 5.15
C HIS A 178 -4.74 4.37 5.22
N ILE A 179 -4.96 5.25 4.24
CA ILE A 179 -6.19 6.00 4.03
C ILE A 179 -6.92 5.34 2.86
N ALA A 180 -7.84 4.42 3.17
CA ALA A 180 -8.59 3.68 2.17
C ALA A 180 -9.68 4.52 1.48
N LYS A 181 -10.10 5.65 2.07
CA LYS A 181 -11.08 6.56 1.45
C LYS A 181 -10.49 7.30 0.26
N PRO A 182 -11.29 7.63 -0.78
CA PRO A 182 -10.82 8.41 -1.92
C PRO A 182 -10.40 9.80 -1.45
N LEU A 183 -9.11 10.09 -1.53
CA LEU A 183 -8.49 11.34 -1.11
C LEU A 183 -8.06 12.18 -2.31
N PHE A 184 -7.62 11.52 -3.36
CA PHE A 184 -7.15 12.11 -4.61
C PHE A 184 -8.05 11.64 -5.76
N PHE A 185 -8.20 12.47 -6.78
CA PHE A 185 -8.89 12.12 -8.01
C PHE A 185 -8.06 12.54 -9.21
N LEU A 186 -7.83 11.64 -10.17
CA LEU A 186 -7.09 11.92 -11.39
C LEU A 186 -8.06 12.05 -12.57
N PRO A 187 -8.53 13.24 -12.93
CA PRO A 187 -9.56 13.39 -13.96
C PRO A 187 -9.00 13.21 -15.38
N ASN A 188 -9.77 12.60 -16.28
CA ASN A 188 -9.53 12.69 -17.72
C ASN A 188 -9.86 14.09 -18.26
N LEU A 189 -9.18 14.47 -19.34
CA LEU A 189 -9.61 15.60 -20.17
C LEU A 189 -10.89 15.23 -20.92
N ALA A 190 -11.87 16.14 -20.93
CA ALA A 190 -13.11 15.96 -21.67
C ALA A 190 -12.86 15.68 -23.16
N ILE A 191 -13.55 14.67 -23.72
CA ILE A 191 -13.37 14.24 -25.11
C ILE A 191 -13.63 15.37 -26.12
N HIS A 192 -14.55 16.28 -25.81
CA HIS A 192 -14.90 17.43 -26.65
C HIS A 192 -13.73 18.41 -26.86
N LEU A 193 -12.73 18.39 -25.97
CA LEU A 193 -11.55 19.26 -26.04
C LEU A 193 -10.37 18.57 -26.74
N ARG A 194 -10.58 17.39 -27.35
CA ARG A 194 -9.54 16.60 -28.02
C ARG A 194 -9.84 16.47 -29.50
N THR A 195 -8.79 16.44 -30.31
CA THR A 195 -8.94 16.11 -31.75
C THR A 195 -9.19 14.61 -31.92
N ALA A 196 -9.76 14.21 -33.08
CA ALA A 196 -9.97 12.80 -33.39
C ALA A 196 -8.67 11.97 -33.36
N GLU A 197 -7.56 12.58 -33.78
CA GLU A 197 -6.23 11.98 -33.77
C GLU A 197 -5.71 11.75 -32.33
N GLU A 198 -5.91 12.72 -31.44
CA GLU A 198 -5.53 12.59 -30.03
C GLU A 198 -6.34 11.50 -29.33
N ILE A 199 -7.64 11.43 -29.61
CA ILE A 199 -8.53 10.39 -29.08
C ILE A 199 -8.02 9.01 -29.49
N GLY A 200 -7.66 8.82 -30.77
CA GLY A 200 -7.13 7.54 -31.27
C GLY A 200 -5.75 7.18 -30.73
N ALA A 201 -4.87 8.15 -30.50
CA ALA A 201 -3.50 7.91 -30.04
C ALA A 201 -3.37 7.71 -28.51
N PHE A 202 -4.30 8.28 -27.73
CA PHE A 202 -4.35 8.23 -26.26
C PHE A 202 -2.97 8.40 -25.57
N LYS A 203 -2.16 9.35 -26.05
CA LYS A 203 -0.82 9.61 -25.51
C LYS A 203 -0.90 10.34 -24.17
N ILE A 204 -0.34 9.75 -23.12
CA ILE A 204 -0.27 10.34 -21.78
C ILE A 204 1.13 10.88 -21.54
N ASN A 205 1.24 12.18 -21.27
CA ASN A 205 2.45 12.75 -20.69
C ASN A 205 2.48 12.41 -19.19
N LYS A 206 3.42 11.57 -18.76
CA LYS A 206 3.49 11.08 -17.38
C LYS A 206 3.75 12.18 -16.35
N GLU A 207 4.40 13.28 -16.73
CA GLU A 207 4.70 14.38 -15.82
C GLU A 207 3.53 15.36 -15.72
N GLN A 208 2.92 15.69 -16.87
CA GLN A 208 1.91 16.75 -16.94
C GLN A 208 0.48 16.25 -16.71
N HIS A 209 0.17 15.00 -17.10
CA HIS A 209 -1.21 14.51 -17.12
C HIS A 209 -1.54 13.56 -15.97
N LEU A 210 -0.55 13.14 -15.17
CA LEU A 210 -0.75 12.21 -14.05
C LEU A 210 -0.75 12.91 -12.68
N GLN A 211 -1.07 14.19 -12.63
CA GLN A 211 -1.13 14.97 -11.39
C GLN A 211 -2.55 14.93 -10.80
N PRO A 212 -2.85 14.05 -9.83
CA PRO A 212 -4.18 13.99 -9.23
C PRO A 212 -4.51 15.24 -8.41
N ILE A 213 -5.79 15.59 -8.40
CA ILE A 213 -6.36 16.69 -7.61
C ILE A 213 -6.69 16.18 -6.21
N LEU A 214 -6.36 16.98 -5.20
CA LEU A 214 -6.69 16.74 -3.79
C LEU A 214 -7.96 17.52 -3.39
N CYS A 215 -7.95 18.84 -3.56
CA CYS A 215 -9.06 19.74 -3.24
C CYS A 215 -8.90 21.08 -3.99
N SER A 216 -9.94 21.92 -3.99
CA SER A 216 -9.81 23.31 -4.45
C SER A 216 -9.25 24.20 -3.35
N ALA A 217 -8.54 25.26 -3.75
CA ALA A 217 -8.02 26.27 -2.83
C ALA A 217 -9.14 26.94 -2.02
N ILE A 218 -10.29 27.18 -2.64
CA ILE A 218 -11.49 27.72 -1.99
C ILE A 218 -11.98 26.76 -0.89
N ALA A 219 -12.03 25.45 -1.16
CA ALA A 219 -12.46 24.47 -0.16
C ALA A 219 -11.51 24.41 1.03
N GLU A 220 -10.20 24.55 0.79
CA GLU A 220 -9.21 24.64 1.86
C GLU A 220 -9.41 25.91 2.71
N GLN A 221 -9.53 27.08 2.09
CA GLN A 221 -9.75 28.36 2.77
C GLN A 221 -11.02 28.34 3.63
N LEU A 222 -12.14 27.84 3.08
CA LEU A 222 -13.39 27.70 3.84
C LEU A 222 -13.25 26.74 5.02
N SER A 223 -12.40 25.71 4.89
CA SER A 223 -12.12 24.77 5.97
C SER A 223 -11.16 25.31 7.04
N GLN A 224 -10.52 26.47 6.80
CA GLN A 224 -9.65 27.17 7.75
C GLN A 224 -10.39 28.29 8.51
N GLY A 225 -11.59 28.69 8.06
CA GLY A 225 -12.38 29.81 8.60
C GLY A 225 -12.92 29.66 10.03
N ASN A 226 -12.27 28.90 10.90
CA ASN A 226 -12.61 28.78 12.33
C ASN A 226 -11.40 28.58 13.27
N GLU A 227 -10.16 28.60 12.77
CA GLU A 227 -8.97 28.57 13.63
C GLU A 227 -8.14 29.83 13.39
N GLY A 228 -8.11 30.70 14.41
CA GLY A 228 -7.42 31.99 14.36
C GLY A 228 -5.92 31.87 14.04
N GLU A 229 -5.42 32.96 13.47
CA GLU A 229 -4.02 33.24 13.07
C GLU A 229 -2.98 32.48 13.90
N LYS A 230 -2.14 31.68 13.22
CA LYS A 230 -0.89 31.17 13.81
C LYS A 230 0.29 31.31 12.86
N HIS A 231 1.11 32.30 13.22
CA HIS A 231 2.56 32.43 13.10
C HIS A 231 3.23 31.82 11.86
N GLU A 232 3.60 32.71 10.93
CA GLU A 232 4.58 32.47 9.89
C GLU A 232 5.94 32.12 10.53
N THR A 233 6.47 30.96 10.15
CA THR A 233 7.88 30.59 10.35
C THR A 233 8.40 30.06 9.02
N GLU A 234 9.65 30.42 8.71
CA GLU A 234 10.33 30.42 7.39
C GLU A 234 10.50 29.06 6.66
N ASP A 235 9.75 28.01 6.98
CA ASP A 235 9.88 26.68 6.34
C ASP A 235 8.58 26.19 5.67
N GLU A 236 7.86 27.11 5.01
CA GLU A 236 6.59 26.82 4.32
C GLU A 236 6.72 25.77 3.20
N ALA A 237 7.92 25.60 2.63
CA ALA A 237 8.16 24.70 1.50
C ALA A 237 8.01 23.20 1.81
N GLN A 238 7.87 22.81 3.09
CA GLN A 238 7.69 21.42 3.52
C GLN A 238 6.37 21.14 4.24
N ARG A 239 5.48 22.13 4.42
CA ARG A 239 4.19 21.88 5.04
C ARG A 239 3.30 21.05 4.10
N LEU A 240 2.83 19.90 4.59
CA LEU A 240 1.69 19.22 3.98
C LEU A 240 0.52 20.23 3.91
N PRO A 241 -0.30 20.24 2.83
CA PRO A 241 -1.52 21.03 2.80
C PRO A 241 -2.31 20.83 4.10
N PRO A 242 -2.84 21.90 4.74
CA PRO A 242 -3.67 21.80 5.94
C PRO A 242 -4.78 20.73 5.87
N ALA A 243 -5.35 20.51 4.67
CA ALA A 243 -6.29 19.41 4.43
C ALA A 243 -5.69 18.01 4.72
N LEU A 244 -4.42 17.78 4.40
CA LEU A 244 -3.70 16.53 4.66
C LEU A 244 -3.14 16.44 6.08
N GLN A 245 -2.71 17.55 6.68
CA GLN A 245 -2.23 17.55 8.07
C GLN A 245 -3.31 16.98 9.01
N ARG A 246 -4.55 17.44 8.87
CA ARG A 246 -5.71 16.96 9.64
C ARG A 246 -5.98 15.46 9.50
N LEU A 247 -5.62 14.87 8.37
CA LEU A 247 -5.83 13.45 8.09
C LEU A 247 -4.70 12.55 8.64
N VAL A 248 -3.55 13.14 8.98
CA VAL A 248 -2.37 12.42 9.48
C VAL A 248 -2.22 12.56 10.99
N THR A 249 -2.82 13.58 11.61
CA THR A 249 -2.76 13.82 13.07
C THR A 249 -3.95 13.27 13.87
N GLN A 250 -4.98 12.72 13.20
CA GLN A 250 -6.09 11.99 13.80
C GLN A 250 -5.80 10.49 13.84
#